data_AF-A0A7R9VTJ1-F1
#
_entry.id   AF-A0A7R9VTJ1-F1
#
_cell.length_a   1.000
_cell.length_b   1.000
_cell.length_c   1.000
_cell.angle_alpha   90.00
_cell.angle_beta   90.00
_cell.angle_gamma   90.00
#
_symmetry.space_group_name_H-M   'P 1'
#
loop_
_entity.id
_entity.type
_entity.pdbx_description
1 polymer ?
#
loop_
_entity_poly.entity_id
_entity_poly.type
_entity_poly.pdbx_seq_one_letter_code
_entity_poly.pdbx_strand_id
1 'polypeptide(L)'
;MQATQIGRSLAVWSRSRLCCRVVCCVPRVEAVSALRAPHCRKRSSKAGLSPSVRGLSAVTASASASAAEGGAAGGMAGSHADLMKAFQACVPALSGANYKGQHGKVGILGGCREYTGAPFFAAMSASRVGADLMFVFCTESASIVIKTFSPDLIVMPLLPERPVFDDPPPEAEVSKMVDRSSALILPWMRKLSCLVVGPGMGDDPFVAAASRLVIKECRRANIPLVVDGSGINLIVAEPQLVKGYTNCVVTPNIAELGRIAGAVGVSLKGSIGSSWQQHAQEIAAALGGPVLISKGPADIITDGKAVLSCKVPATPKRCGGQGDVLAGIIATFVSWATRPGASRDLLVASYAACALLRTSSHTAFGKADRAMIASDVIAELQPTFLRVLSG
;
A
#
# COMPACT_ATOMS: atom_id res chain seq x y z
N MET A 1 -42.05 -60.84 19.68
CA MET A 1 -43.41 -61.18 19.24
C MET A 1 -44.38 -60.18 19.86
N GLN A 2 -45.17 -59.49 19.01
CA GLN A 2 -46.40 -58.70 19.27
C GLN A 2 -46.33 -57.57 20.32
N ALA A 3 -46.38 -56.30 19.87
CA ALA A 3 -47.58 -55.44 19.69
C ALA A 3 -48.17 -55.00 21.05
N THR A 4 -48.46 -53.73 21.37
CA THR A 4 -49.21 -52.70 20.64
C THR A 4 -49.21 -51.42 21.49
N GLN A 5 -49.24 -50.22 20.90
CA GLN A 5 -49.66 -48.89 21.44
C GLN A 5 -48.76 -47.78 20.85
N ILE A 6 -49.18 -46.60 20.38
CA ILE A 6 -50.39 -45.76 20.50
C ILE A 6 -50.48 -44.90 19.23
N GLY A 7 -51.68 -44.73 18.67
CA GLY A 7 -51.96 -43.74 17.62
C GLY A 7 -52.19 -42.34 18.17
N ARG A 8 -51.77 -41.31 17.43
CA ARG A 8 -52.29 -39.93 17.55
C ARG A 8 -52.60 -39.36 16.18
N SER A 9 -53.84 -38.87 16.08
CA SER A 9 -54.43 -38.19 14.93
C SER A 9 -54.07 -36.71 14.88
N LEU A 10 -54.28 -36.15 13.69
CA LEU A 10 -54.04 -34.80 13.20
C LEU A 10 -54.70 -33.67 14.02
N ALA A 11 -54.07 -32.49 14.01
CA ALA A 11 -54.79 -31.22 13.95
C ALA A 11 -53.96 -30.16 13.20
N VAL A 12 -54.61 -29.60 12.20
CA VAL A 12 -54.21 -28.51 11.31
C VAL A 12 -54.26 -27.17 12.04
N TRP A 13 -53.24 -26.30 11.90
CA TRP A 13 -53.36 -24.88 12.24
C TRP A 13 -52.95 -24.00 11.06
N SER A 14 -53.94 -23.25 10.58
CA SER A 14 -53.88 -22.31 9.47
C SER A 14 -53.45 -20.91 9.91
N ARG A 15 -52.66 -20.26 9.04
CA ARG A 15 -52.54 -18.83 8.74
C ARG A 15 -53.21 -17.82 9.69
N SER A 16 -52.38 -16.96 10.29
CA SER A 16 -52.76 -15.58 10.64
C SER A 16 -51.60 -14.64 10.34
N ARG A 17 -51.85 -13.70 9.42
CA ARG A 17 -50.95 -12.59 9.04
C ARG A 17 -50.96 -11.58 10.18
N LEU A 18 -49.79 -11.21 10.71
CA LEU A 18 -49.64 -9.99 11.50
C LEU A 18 -48.84 -8.98 10.69
N CYS A 19 -49.53 -7.91 10.31
CA CYS A 19 -49.03 -6.79 9.54
C CYS A 19 -48.39 -5.79 10.51
N CYS A 20 -47.06 -5.79 10.64
CA CYS A 20 -46.34 -4.69 11.29
C CYS A 20 -46.08 -3.60 10.24
N ARG A 21 -46.97 -2.60 10.20
CA ARG A 21 -46.71 -1.30 9.57
C ARG A 21 -45.71 -0.53 10.44
N VAL A 22 -44.46 -0.46 10.00
CA VAL A 22 -43.53 0.59 10.45
C VAL A 22 -43.58 1.71 9.41
N VAL A 23 -44.02 2.88 9.87
CA VAL A 23 -44.17 4.12 9.11
C VAL A 23 -42.78 4.67 8.83
N CYS A 24 -42.31 4.56 7.58
CA CYS A 24 -41.17 5.34 7.09
C CYS A 24 -41.68 6.71 6.61
N CYS A 25 -41.43 7.75 7.42
CA CYS A 25 -41.52 9.14 6.98
C CYS A 25 -40.39 9.42 5.98
N VAL A 26 -40.74 9.50 4.70
CA VAL A 26 -39.90 10.07 3.65
C VAL A 26 -40.39 11.49 3.38
N PRO A 27 -39.57 12.55 3.53
CA PRO A 27 -39.96 13.85 3.04
C PRO A 27 -39.86 13.90 1.50
N ARG A 28 -41.01 14.14 0.86
CA ARG A 28 -41.12 14.55 -0.54
C ARG A 28 -40.34 15.85 -0.75
N VAL A 29 -39.44 15.88 -1.72
CA VAL A 29 -38.93 17.11 -2.32
C VAL A 29 -39.83 17.43 -3.51
N GLU A 30 -40.71 18.41 -3.34
CA GLU A 30 -41.50 18.97 -4.44
C GLU A 30 -40.64 19.88 -5.31
N ALA A 31 -40.80 19.71 -6.63
CA ALA A 31 -40.19 20.52 -7.64
C ALA A 31 -40.81 21.93 -7.66
N VAL A 32 -39.98 22.97 -7.64
CA VAL A 32 -40.36 24.32 -8.04
C VAL A 32 -39.60 24.67 -9.32
N SER A 33 -40.38 24.85 -10.38
CA SER A 33 -39.94 25.34 -11.67
C SER A 33 -40.12 26.86 -11.75
N ALA A 34 -39.37 27.46 -12.68
CA ALA A 34 -39.47 28.83 -13.19
C ALA A 34 -38.86 29.94 -12.33
N LEU A 35 -37.76 30.53 -12.84
CA LEU A 35 -37.70 31.96 -13.17
C LEU A 35 -36.52 32.25 -14.12
N ARG A 36 -36.75 33.26 -14.95
CA ARG A 36 -36.12 33.55 -16.24
C ARG A 36 -34.75 34.21 -16.12
N ALA A 37 -33.94 34.00 -17.15
CA ALA A 37 -32.72 34.75 -17.46
C ALA A 37 -32.98 36.24 -17.76
N PRO A 38 -31.93 37.07 -17.65
CA PRO A 38 -31.69 38.12 -18.63
C PRO A 38 -30.34 38.00 -19.33
N HIS A 39 -30.37 38.48 -20.58
CA HIS A 39 -29.33 38.59 -21.61
C HIS A 39 -28.14 39.52 -21.29
N CYS A 40 -27.18 39.51 -22.23
CA CYS A 40 -26.06 40.44 -22.52
C CYS A 40 -24.73 40.13 -21.82
N ARG A 41 -23.55 40.15 -22.47
CA ARG A 41 -23.15 40.54 -23.83
C ARG A 41 -21.80 39.89 -24.15
N LYS A 42 -21.60 39.52 -25.42
CA LYS A 42 -20.31 39.14 -26.01
C LYS A 42 -19.32 40.32 -25.94
N ARG A 43 -18.04 40.04 -25.64
CA ARG A 43 -16.92 40.82 -26.16
C ARG A 43 -15.79 39.89 -26.61
N SER A 44 -15.57 39.91 -27.91
CA SER A 44 -14.42 39.40 -28.64
C SER A 44 -13.24 40.34 -28.50
N SER A 45 -12.01 39.81 -28.40
CA SER A 45 -10.84 40.40 -29.04
C SER A 45 -9.73 39.37 -29.23
N LYS A 46 -9.34 39.19 -30.49
CA LYS A 46 -8.13 38.50 -30.97
C LYS A 46 -6.87 39.29 -30.59
N ALA A 47 -5.81 38.58 -30.26
CA ALA A 47 -4.39 38.80 -30.61
C ALA A 47 -3.61 37.71 -29.84
N GLY A 48 -2.95 36.73 -30.42
CA GLY A 48 -1.94 36.87 -31.47
C GLY A 48 -0.60 37.10 -30.78
N LEU A 49 0.21 36.04 -30.60
CA LEU A 49 1.67 36.03 -30.58
C LEU A 49 2.19 34.61 -30.24
N SER A 50 2.89 34.03 -31.20
CA SER A 50 3.74 32.83 -31.12
C SER A 50 4.91 33.00 -30.15
N PRO A 51 5.60 31.91 -29.77
CA PRO A 51 6.99 31.84 -30.22
C PRO A 51 7.46 30.47 -30.73
N SER A 52 8.17 30.57 -31.85
CA SER A 52 9.32 29.81 -32.34
C SER A 52 9.58 28.39 -31.82
N VAL A 53 9.44 27.45 -32.76
CA VAL A 53 10.16 26.17 -32.79
C VAL A 53 11.64 26.45 -33.13
N ARG A 54 12.55 26.10 -32.22
CA ARG A 54 13.97 25.80 -32.49
C ARG A 54 14.19 24.41 -31.86
N GLY A 55 14.42 23.36 -32.63
CA GLY A 55 15.69 23.12 -33.30
C GLY A 55 16.65 22.46 -32.31
N LEU A 56 16.45 21.17 -32.01
CA LEU A 56 17.39 20.38 -31.22
C LEU A 56 17.97 19.29 -32.13
N SER A 57 19.21 19.56 -32.52
CA SER A 57 20.09 18.69 -33.28
C SER A 57 20.39 17.43 -32.48
N ALA A 58 20.35 16.29 -33.17
CA ALA A 58 20.93 15.04 -32.69
C ALA A 58 22.43 15.24 -32.44
N VAL A 59 22.88 14.83 -31.26
CA VAL A 59 24.30 14.60 -30.97
C VAL A 59 24.43 13.14 -30.57
N THR A 60 24.90 12.36 -31.53
CA THR A 60 25.46 11.02 -31.33
C THR A 60 26.79 11.17 -30.61
N ALA A 61 26.91 10.58 -29.43
CA ALA A 61 28.20 10.35 -28.78
C ALA A 61 28.35 8.86 -28.48
N SER A 62 29.04 8.19 -29.40
CA SER A 62 29.72 6.92 -29.17
C SER A 62 30.86 7.13 -28.17
N ALA A 63 30.91 6.33 -27.10
CA ALA A 63 32.13 6.17 -26.33
C ALA A 63 32.28 4.69 -25.95
N SER A 64 33.43 4.19 -26.37
CA SER A 64 33.96 2.83 -26.32
C SER A 64 34.04 2.23 -24.92
N ALA A 65 33.73 0.94 -24.84
CA ALA A 65 34.04 0.07 -23.72
C ALA A 65 35.56 -0.13 -23.61
N SER A 66 36.10 0.07 -22.41
CA SER A 66 37.37 -0.53 -22.00
C SER A 66 37.12 -1.32 -20.72
N ALA A 67 37.37 -2.62 -20.79
CA ALA A 67 37.36 -3.54 -19.68
C ALA A 67 38.41 -3.14 -18.63
N ALA A 68 38.02 -3.17 -17.36
CA ALA A 68 38.94 -3.28 -16.24
C ALA A 68 38.35 -4.32 -15.27
N GLU A 69 39.10 -5.39 -15.09
CA GLU A 69 38.84 -6.52 -14.22
C GLU A 69 38.95 -6.15 -12.73
N GLY A 70 38.22 -6.90 -11.90
CA GLY A 70 38.66 -7.33 -10.57
C GLY A 70 38.66 -6.30 -9.43
N GLY A 71 37.70 -6.41 -8.51
CA GLY A 71 37.82 -5.73 -7.21
C GLY A 71 36.57 -5.76 -6.33
N ALA A 72 36.57 -6.69 -5.38
CA ALA A 72 35.92 -6.68 -4.06
C ALA A 72 34.46 -6.17 -3.89
N ALA A 73 33.61 -7.08 -3.42
CA ALA A 73 32.33 -6.78 -2.79
C ALA A 73 32.54 -5.91 -1.53
N GLY A 74 32.29 -4.60 -1.65
CA GLY A 74 32.28 -3.65 -0.53
C GLY A 74 30.87 -3.15 -0.28
N GLY A 75 30.15 -3.76 0.67
CA GLY A 75 28.86 -3.25 1.13
C GLY A 75 29.05 -1.96 1.94
N MET A 76 28.32 -0.90 1.62
CA MET A 76 28.20 0.28 2.48
C MET A 76 27.49 -0.11 3.78
N ALA A 77 28.25 -0.48 4.81
CA ALA A 77 27.74 -0.65 6.16
C ALA A 77 27.81 0.70 6.89
N GLY A 78 26.87 1.60 6.58
CA GLY A 78 26.70 2.83 7.36
C GLY A 78 26.28 2.50 8.80
N SER A 79 26.79 3.25 9.79
CA SER A 79 26.32 3.11 11.16
C SER A 79 24.84 3.50 11.25
N HIS A 80 24.12 3.07 12.30
CA HIS A 80 22.73 3.47 12.51
C HIS A 80 22.56 5.00 12.45
N ALA A 81 23.46 5.74 13.12
CA ALA A 81 23.43 7.20 13.14
C ALA A 81 23.63 7.81 11.73
N ASP A 82 24.54 7.27 10.93
CA ASP A 82 24.79 7.76 9.57
C ASP A 82 23.58 7.53 8.66
N LEU A 83 22.95 6.35 8.76
CA LEU A 83 21.74 6.02 7.99
C LEU A 83 20.57 6.93 8.38
N MET A 84 20.36 7.19 9.67
CA MET A 84 19.32 8.11 10.12
C MET A 84 19.59 9.55 9.66
N LYS A 85 20.85 10.01 9.71
CA LYS A 85 21.26 11.33 9.20
C LYS A 85 21.08 11.43 7.68
N ALA A 86 21.40 10.39 6.93
CA ALA A 86 21.15 10.33 5.50
C ALA A 86 19.64 10.38 5.18
N PHE A 87 18.82 9.71 5.98
CA PHE A 87 17.37 9.78 5.86
C PHE A 87 16.82 11.18 6.18
N GLN A 88 17.31 11.86 7.22
CA GLN A 88 16.91 13.23 7.57
C GLN A 88 17.05 14.19 6.38
N ALA A 89 18.09 14.04 5.56
CA ALA A 89 18.29 14.85 4.36
C ALA A 89 17.20 14.65 3.28
N CYS A 90 16.46 13.54 3.32
CA CYS A 90 15.34 13.28 2.42
C CYS A 90 14.02 13.90 2.90
N VAL A 91 13.93 14.25 4.19
CA VAL A 91 12.70 14.74 4.81
C VAL A 91 12.39 16.16 4.31
N PRO A 92 11.18 16.43 3.78
CA PRO A 92 10.80 17.77 3.36
C PRO A 92 10.85 18.78 4.52
N ALA A 93 11.47 19.93 4.28
CA ALA A 93 11.30 21.07 5.19
C ALA A 93 9.87 21.61 5.09
N LEU A 94 9.25 21.87 6.24
CA LEU A 94 7.98 22.60 6.30
C LEU A 94 8.25 24.07 6.01
N SER A 95 7.49 24.64 5.06
CA SER A 95 7.61 26.04 4.63
C SER A 95 6.25 26.57 4.21
N GLY A 96 6.00 27.86 4.45
CA GLY A 96 4.75 28.53 4.04
C GLY A 96 4.55 28.62 2.53
N ALA A 97 5.58 28.34 1.73
CA ALA A 97 5.50 28.28 0.28
C ALA A 97 4.99 26.93 -0.26
N ASN A 98 4.95 25.89 0.59
CA ASN A 98 4.51 24.57 0.17
C ASN A 98 2.99 24.49 0.02
N TYR A 99 2.51 23.66 -0.90
CA TYR A 99 1.08 23.44 -1.12
C TYR A 99 0.64 22.02 -0.75
N LYS A 100 -0.67 21.84 -0.53
CA LYS A 100 -1.27 20.56 -0.14
C LYS A 100 -0.92 19.43 -1.11
N GLY A 101 -0.31 18.37 -0.58
CA GLY A 101 0.07 17.18 -1.34
C GLY A 101 1.49 17.21 -1.88
N GLN A 102 2.28 18.25 -1.60
CA GLN A 102 3.70 18.35 -1.98
C GLN A 102 4.59 17.45 -1.10
N HIS A 103 4.15 17.10 0.10
CA HIS A 103 4.86 16.20 1.03
C HIS A 103 4.28 14.79 1.06
N GLY A 104 3.56 14.39 0.02
CA GLY A 104 3.21 13.00 -0.20
C GLY A 104 1.71 12.78 -0.31
N LYS A 105 1.30 12.25 -1.47
CA LYS A 105 -0.02 11.69 -1.70
C LYS A 105 0.12 10.17 -1.68
N VAL A 106 -0.17 9.55 -0.55
CA VAL A 106 -0.01 8.10 -0.37
C VAL A 106 -1.34 7.40 -0.68
N GLY A 107 -1.29 6.41 -1.56
CA GLY A 107 -2.44 5.53 -1.84
C GLY A 107 -2.25 4.17 -1.21
N ILE A 108 -3.34 3.57 -0.73
CA ILE A 108 -3.41 2.18 -0.25
C ILE A 108 -4.41 1.45 -1.12
N LEU A 109 -4.00 0.37 -1.79
CA LEU A 109 -4.85 -0.54 -2.56
C LEU A 109 -5.04 -1.82 -1.77
N GLY A 110 -6.24 -2.02 -1.26
CA GLY A 110 -6.59 -3.14 -0.39
C GLY A 110 -7.85 -2.84 0.41
N GLY A 111 -8.13 -3.65 1.42
CA GLY A 111 -9.41 -3.61 2.12
C GLY A 111 -10.49 -4.37 1.36
N CYS A 112 -10.82 -5.54 1.89
CA CYS A 112 -11.97 -6.35 1.52
C CYS A 112 -12.98 -6.36 2.68
N ARG A 113 -14.08 -7.09 2.46
CA ARG A 113 -15.19 -7.25 3.42
C ARG A 113 -14.73 -7.59 4.83
N GLU A 114 -13.77 -8.49 4.98
CA GLU A 114 -13.28 -8.99 6.26
C GLU A 114 -12.16 -8.11 6.85
N TYR A 115 -11.30 -7.56 5.99
CA TYR A 115 -10.04 -6.94 6.40
C TYR A 115 -10.04 -5.41 6.21
N THR A 116 -10.86 -4.73 7.00
CA THR A 116 -10.98 -3.26 6.96
C THR A 116 -9.93 -2.52 7.81
N GLY A 117 -9.39 -3.17 8.85
CA GLY A 117 -8.40 -2.55 9.75
C GLY A 117 -7.02 -2.37 9.14
N ALA A 118 -6.56 -3.33 8.32
CA ALA A 118 -5.26 -3.31 7.67
C ALA A 118 -5.03 -2.05 6.79
N PRO A 119 -5.90 -1.72 5.81
CA PRO A 119 -5.71 -0.50 5.02
C PRO A 119 -5.81 0.76 5.86
N PHE A 120 -6.60 0.77 6.94
CA PHE A 120 -6.65 1.88 7.89
C PHE A 120 -5.31 2.08 8.60
N PHE A 121 -4.70 1.02 9.15
CA PHE A 121 -3.41 1.13 9.83
C PHE A 121 -2.30 1.62 8.90
N ALA A 122 -2.27 1.16 7.66
CA ALA A 122 -1.32 1.64 6.66
C ALA A 122 -1.55 3.12 6.29
N ALA A 123 -2.81 3.52 6.06
CA ALA A 123 -3.11 4.91 5.74
C ALA A 123 -2.83 5.85 6.92
N MET A 124 -3.24 5.46 8.13
CA MET A 124 -3.09 6.26 9.33
C MET A 124 -1.62 6.37 9.76
N SER A 125 -0.82 5.32 9.63
CA SER A 125 0.62 5.41 9.92
C SER A 125 1.32 6.36 8.95
N ALA A 126 0.98 6.32 7.66
CA ALA A 126 1.49 7.28 6.67
C ALA A 126 1.15 8.73 7.04
N SER A 127 -0.09 8.99 7.46
CA SER A 127 -0.52 10.30 7.95
C SER A 127 0.29 10.75 9.17
N ARG A 128 0.45 9.87 10.16
CA ARG A 128 1.13 10.19 11.43
C ARG A 128 2.61 10.47 11.28
N VAL A 129 3.25 9.98 10.23
CA VAL A 129 4.65 10.28 9.92
C VAL A 129 4.81 11.42 8.90
N GLY A 130 3.72 12.06 8.44
CA GLY A 130 3.78 13.33 7.73
C GLY A 130 3.38 13.31 6.25
N ALA A 131 2.70 12.26 5.76
CA ALA A 131 2.05 12.33 4.46
C ALA A 131 0.89 13.34 4.47
N ASP A 132 0.76 14.13 3.40
CA ASP A 132 -0.26 15.19 3.31
C ASP A 132 -1.66 14.66 3.03
N LEU A 133 -1.76 13.60 2.22
CA LEU A 133 -3.03 13.06 1.73
C LEU A 133 -2.98 11.55 1.62
N MET A 134 -4.00 10.90 2.18
CA MET A 134 -4.13 9.45 2.24
C MET A 134 -5.35 9.02 1.45
N PHE A 135 -5.13 8.19 0.43
CA PHE A 135 -6.18 7.62 -0.41
C PHE A 135 -6.27 6.12 -0.14
N VAL A 136 -7.49 5.60 0.07
CA VAL A 136 -7.72 4.16 0.24
C VAL A 136 -8.63 3.68 -0.88
N PHE A 137 -8.12 2.81 -1.74
CA PHE A 137 -8.86 2.13 -2.80
C PHE A 137 -9.26 0.74 -2.27
N CYS A 138 -10.52 0.59 -1.90
CA CYS A 138 -11.05 -0.62 -1.28
C CYS A 138 -12.27 -1.16 -2.01
N THR A 139 -12.78 -2.31 -1.59
CA THR A 139 -14.10 -2.81 -2.02
C THR A 139 -15.22 -1.92 -1.46
N GLU A 140 -16.41 -2.01 -2.07
CA GLU A 140 -17.59 -1.27 -1.60
C GLU A 140 -17.93 -1.64 -0.14
N SER A 141 -17.93 -2.94 0.18
CA SER A 141 -18.23 -3.47 1.51
C SER A 141 -17.29 -2.96 2.61
N ALA A 142 -16.00 -2.75 2.29
CA ALA A 142 -15.01 -2.25 3.24
C ALA A 142 -15.14 -0.74 3.49
N SER A 143 -15.71 -0.01 2.53
CA SER A 143 -15.54 1.44 2.45
C SER A 143 -16.21 2.21 3.58
N ILE A 144 -17.43 1.81 3.98
CA ILE A 144 -18.18 2.48 5.05
C ILE A 144 -17.42 2.32 6.37
N VAL A 145 -16.97 1.10 6.69
CA VAL A 145 -16.23 0.81 7.92
C VAL A 145 -14.92 1.60 7.99
N ILE A 146 -14.15 1.65 6.89
CA ILE A 146 -12.89 2.39 6.87
C ILE A 146 -13.14 3.90 7.07
N LYS A 147 -14.21 4.45 6.47
CA LYS A 147 -14.61 5.86 6.64
C LYS A 147 -14.98 6.20 8.09
N THR A 148 -15.50 5.25 8.86
CA THR A 148 -15.86 5.53 10.27
C THR A 148 -14.65 5.58 11.20
N PHE A 149 -13.51 5.00 10.80
CA PHE A 149 -12.29 5.03 11.62
C PHE A 149 -11.61 6.40 11.66
N SER A 150 -11.68 7.18 10.59
CA SER A 150 -11.14 8.55 10.56
C SER A 150 -11.72 9.39 9.41
N PRO A 151 -12.10 10.66 9.66
CA PRO A 151 -12.54 11.58 8.61
C PRO A 151 -11.38 12.12 7.75
N ASP A 152 -10.12 11.91 8.15
CA ASP A 152 -8.94 12.42 7.44
C ASP A 152 -8.60 11.60 6.19
N LEU A 153 -9.17 10.40 6.06
CA LEU A 153 -8.89 9.45 4.98
C LEU A 153 -9.82 9.66 3.78
N ILE A 154 -9.25 9.69 2.57
CA ILE A 154 -10.03 9.72 1.32
C ILE A 154 -10.29 8.28 0.87
N VAL A 155 -11.43 7.73 1.25
CA VAL A 155 -11.80 6.33 0.98
C VAL A 155 -12.66 6.22 -0.28
N MET A 156 -12.17 5.44 -1.24
CA MET A 156 -12.74 5.26 -2.58
C MET A 156 -13.08 3.78 -2.82
N PRO A 157 -14.37 3.42 -2.86
CA PRO A 157 -14.81 2.05 -3.13
C PRO A 157 -14.71 1.73 -4.62
N LEU A 158 -13.50 1.48 -5.10
CA LEU A 158 -13.24 1.30 -6.53
C LEU A 158 -12.77 -0.11 -6.87
N LEU A 159 -12.41 -0.95 -5.91
CA LEU A 159 -12.04 -2.35 -6.19
C LEU A 159 -13.30 -3.18 -6.47
N PRO A 160 -13.23 -4.12 -7.43
CA PRO A 160 -14.31 -5.06 -7.65
C PRO A 160 -14.36 -6.04 -6.48
N GLU A 161 -15.51 -6.67 -6.26
CA GLU A 161 -15.69 -7.66 -5.19
C GLU A 161 -16.54 -8.80 -5.72
N ARG A 162 -16.17 -10.03 -5.36
CA ARG A 162 -16.95 -11.23 -5.68
C ARG A 162 -18.28 -11.22 -4.89
N PRO A 163 -19.42 -11.47 -5.53
CA PRO A 163 -20.69 -11.69 -4.83
C PRO A 163 -20.58 -12.83 -3.82
N VAL A 164 -21.21 -12.69 -2.64
CA VAL A 164 -21.12 -13.67 -1.55
C VAL A 164 -22.31 -14.64 -1.53
N PHE A 165 -23.50 -14.12 -1.81
CA PHE A 165 -24.76 -14.89 -1.72
C PHE A 165 -25.34 -15.27 -3.08
N ASP A 166 -24.73 -14.77 -4.16
CA ASP A 166 -25.14 -15.02 -5.53
C ASP A 166 -24.19 -16.03 -6.19
N ASP A 167 -24.67 -16.71 -7.23
CA ASP A 167 -23.83 -17.56 -8.06
C ASP A 167 -22.66 -16.74 -8.64
N PRO A 168 -21.46 -17.35 -8.80
CA PRO A 168 -20.34 -16.67 -9.43
C PRO A 168 -20.74 -16.13 -10.81
N PRO A 169 -20.53 -14.84 -11.07
CA PRO A 169 -20.92 -14.26 -12.36
C PRO A 169 -20.10 -14.91 -13.49
N PRO A 170 -20.65 -14.98 -14.71
CA PRO A 170 -19.93 -15.48 -15.88
C PRO A 170 -18.61 -14.74 -16.09
N GLU A 171 -17.59 -15.41 -16.63
CA GLU A 171 -16.23 -14.85 -16.81
C GLU A 171 -16.23 -13.51 -17.59
N ALA A 172 -17.09 -13.40 -18.60
CA ALA A 172 -17.24 -12.16 -19.37
C ALA A 172 -17.74 -10.97 -18.52
N GLU A 173 -18.55 -11.22 -17.49
CA GLU A 173 -19.01 -10.20 -16.54
C GLU A 173 -17.91 -9.84 -15.54
N VAL A 174 -17.16 -10.84 -15.04
CA VAL A 174 -15.98 -10.62 -14.19
C VAL A 174 -14.97 -9.70 -14.89
N SER A 175 -14.66 -9.97 -16.17
CA SER A 175 -13.77 -9.13 -16.96
C SER A 175 -14.27 -7.68 -17.02
N LYS A 176 -15.56 -7.47 -17.29
CA LYS A 176 -16.16 -6.12 -17.33
C LYS A 176 -16.07 -5.40 -15.98
N MET A 177 -16.26 -6.12 -14.86
CA MET A 177 -16.13 -5.55 -13.52
C MET A 177 -14.69 -5.09 -13.25
N VAL A 178 -13.71 -5.95 -13.59
CA VAL A 178 -12.28 -5.64 -13.44
C VAL A 178 -11.86 -4.48 -14.34
N ASP A 179 -12.32 -4.44 -15.59
CA ASP A 179 -12.04 -3.38 -16.55
C ASP A 179 -12.61 -2.05 -16.08
N ARG A 180 -13.87 -2.04 -15.61
CA ARG A 180 -14.52 -0.85 -15.05
C ARG A 180 -13.78 -0.33 -13.82
N SER A 181 -13.45 -1.22 -12.88
CA SER A 181 -12.68 -0.86 -11.68
C SER A 181 -11.34 -0.23 -12.06
N SER A 182 -10.58 -0.91 -12.92
CA SER A 182 -9.26 -0.46 -13.36
C SER A 182 -9.36 0.90 -14.07
N ALA A 183 -10.32 1.09 -14.97
CA ALA A 183 -10.54 2.38 -15.64
C ALA A 183 -10.77 3.55 -14.67
N LEU A 184 -11.36 3.28 -13.49
CA LEU A 184 -11.58 4.30 -12.45
C LEU A 184 -10.35 4.52 -11.55
N ILE A 185 -9.57 3.46 -11.27
CA ILE A 185 -8.40 3.53 -10.38
C ILE A 185 -7.17 4.09 -11.09
N LEU A 186 -6.87 3.62 -12.31
CA LEU A 186 -5.64 3.95 -13.03
C LEU A 186 -5.37 5.47 -13.17
N PRO A 187 -6.37 6.34 -13.42
CA PRO A 187 -6.15 7.79 -13.50
C PRO A 187 -5.62 8.41 -12.20
N TRP A 188 -5.81 7.77 -11.04
CA TRP A 188 -5.27 8.25 -9.76
C TRP A 188 -3.80 7.96 -9.59
N MET A 189 -3.26 6.91 -10.21
CA MET A 189 -1.89 6.45 -9.98
C MET A 189 -0.87 7.57 -10.21
N ARG A 190 -1.04 8.34 -11.29
CA ARG A 190 -0.16 9.49 -11.62
C ARG A 190 -0.28 10.68 -10.66
N LYS A 191 -1.32 10.71 -9.83
CA LYS A 191 -1.51 11.74 -8.79
C LYS A 191 -0.85 11.35 -7.47
N LEU A 192 -0.52 10.07 -7.28
CA LEU A 192 0.07 9.58 -6.05
C LEU A 192 1.59 9.75 -6.08
N SER A 193 2.15 10.01 -4.90
CA SER A 193 3.59 10.00 -4.66
C SER A 193 4.09 8.60 -4.31
N CYS A 194 3.23 7.73 -3.76
CA CYS A 194 3.53 6.32 -3.54
C CYS A 194 2.22 5.52 -3.42
N LEU A 195 2.21 4.26 -3.86
CA LEU A 195 1.12 3.32 -3.68
C LEU A 195 1.58 2.15 -2.80
N VAL A 196 0.77 1.75 -1.82
CA VAL A 196 0.89 0.49 -1.09
C VAL A 196 -0.14 -0.49 -1.64
N VAL A 197 0.26 -1.73 -1.95
CA VAL A 197 -0.64 -2.79 -2.40
C VAL A 197 -0.61 -3.95 -1.41
N GLY A 198 -1.79 -4.39 -0.99
CA GLY A 198 -1.97 -5.63 -0.23
C GLY A 198 -2.54 -5.53 1.20
N PRO A 199 -2.45 -4.41 1.95
CA PRO A 199 -3.09 -4.30 3.26
C PRO A 199 -4.59 -4.62 3.20
N GLY A 200 -4.97 -5.76 3.79
CA GLY A 200 -6.35 -6.25 3.81
C GLY A 200 -6.96 -6.56 2.44
N MET A 201 -6.17 -6.82 1.40
CA MET A 201 -6.69 -7.11 0.05
C MET A 201 -7.38 -8.48 -0.05
N GLY A 202 -7.01 -9.44 0.79
CA GLY A 202 -7.61 -10.77 0.83
C GLY A 202 -7.15 -11.67 -0.32
N ASP A 203 -7.94 -12.70 -0.64
CA ASP A 203 -7.69 -13.70 -1.68
C ASP A 203 -8.73 -13.66 -2.82
N ASP A 204 -9.58 -12.63 -2.85
CA ASP A 204 -10.59 -12.47 -3.89
C ASP A 204 -9.92 -12.36 -5.29
N PRO A 205 -10.23 -13.28 -6.22
CA PRO A 205 -9.64 -13.26 -7.55
C PRO A 205 -9.97 -11.98 -8.34
N PHE A 206 -11.09 -11.31 -8.07
CA PHE A 206 -11.52 -10.10 -8.78
C PHE A 206 -10.63 -8.94 -8.34
N VAL A 207 -10.42 -8.81 -7.03
CA VAL A 207 -9.48 -7.85 -6.45
C VAL A 207 -8.07 -8.12 -6.94
N ALA A 208 -7.63 -9.38 -6.93
CA ALA A 208 -6.31 -9.76 -7.42
C ALA A 208 -6.11 -9.40 -8.91
N ALA A 209 -7.13 -9.58 -9.76
CA ALA A 209 -7.07 -9.22 -11.17
C ALA A 209 -6.93 -7.70 -11.37
N ALA A 210 -7.75 -6.89 -10.68
CA ALA A 210 -7.65 -5.42 -10.73
C ALA A 210 -6.29 -4.93 -10.20
N SER A 211 -5.81 -5.48 -9.07
CA SER A 211 -4.53 -5.10 -8.48
C SER A 211 -3.33 -5.39 -9.39
N ARG A 212 -3.36 -6.48 -10.18
CA ARG A 212 -2.31 -6.74 -11.19
C ARG A 212 -2.25 -5.64 -12.25
N LEU A 213 -3.40 -5.16 -12.72
CA LEU A 213 -3.46 -4.06 -13.71
C LEU A 213 -2.93 -2.76 -13.12
N VAL A 214 -3.25 -2.48 -11.86
CA VAL A 214 -2.73 -1.30 -11.14
C VAL A 214 -1.21 -1.38 -10.98
N ILE A 215 -0.66 -2.52 -10.53
CA ILE A 215 0.79 -2.70 -10.40
C ILE A 215 1.49 -2.53 -11.75
N LYS A 216 0.93 -3.07 -12.84
CA LYS A 216 1.47 -2.91 -14.20
C LYS A 216 1.52 -1.44 -14.62
N GLU A 217 0.49 -0.65 -14.32
CA GLU A 217 0.50 0.79 -14.59
C GLU A 217 1.52 1.53 -13.72
N CYS A 218 1.62 1.22 -12.42
CA CYS A 218 2.63 1.79 -11.54
C CYS A 218 4.03 1.55 -12.11
N ARG A 219 4.33 0.31 -12.51
CA ARG A 219 5.62 -0.05 -13.13
C ARG A 219 5.88 0.72 -14.41
N ARG A 220 4.88 0.80 -15.30
CA ARG A 220 4.97 1.53 -16.57
C ARG A 220 5.24 3.03 -16.36
N ALA A 221 4.59 3.63 -15.36
CA ALA A 221 4.74 5.04 -15.02
C ALA A 221 5.88 5.32 -14.02
N ASN A 222 6.61 4.27 -13.59
CA ASN A 222 7.65 4.31 -12.56
C ASN A 222 7.22 5.01 -11.24
N ILE A 223 5.97 4.80 -10.83
CA ILE A 223 5.42 5.35 -9.58
C ILE A 223 6.04 4.60 -8.39
N PRO A 224 6.38 5.22 -7.26
CA PRO A 224 6.88 4.45 -6.13
C PRO A 224 5.83 3.45 -5.59
N LEU A 225 6.22 2.19 -5.44
CA LEU A 225 5.34 1.08 -5.03
C LEU A 225 5.85 0.39 -3.77
N VAL A 226 4.96 0.08 -2.84
CA VAL A 226 5.22 -0.81 -1.70
C VAL A 226 4.27 -1.99 -1.80
N VAL A 227 4.76 -3.22 -1.69
CA VAL A 227 3.93 -4.43 -1.72
C VAL A 227 4.09 -5.18 -0.40
N ASP A 228 2.99 -5.28 0.34
CA ASP A 228 2.95 -5.94 1.66
C ASP A 228 1.82 -6.99 1.74
N GLY A 229 1.94 -7.91 2.70
CA GLY A 229 0.91 -8.88 3.04
C GLY A 229 0.38 -9.65 1.82
N SER A 230 -0.94 -9.65 1.63
CA SER A 230 -1.58 -10.38 0.52
C SER A 230 -1.18 -9.89 -0.88
N GLY A 231 -0.61 -8.68 -1.01
CA GLY A 231 0.00 -8.23 -2.26
C GLY A 231 1.20 -9.09 -2.69
N ILE A 232 1.90 -9.71 -1.74
CA ILE A 232 3.00 -10.64 -2.01
C ILE A 232 2.50 -11.89 -2.73
N ASN A 233 1.26 -12.33 -2.51
CA ASN A 233 0.69 -13.45 -3.25
C ASN A 233 0.63 -13.17 -4.75
N LEU A 234 0.45 -11.90 -5.16
CA LEU A 234 0.51 -11.50 -6.56
C LEU A 234 1.93 -11.65 -7.12
N ILE A 235 2.95 -11.27 -6.33
CA ILE A 235 4.36 -11.44 -6.71
C ILE A 235 4.72 -12.92 -6.82
N VAL A 236 4.28 -13.75 -5.89
CA VAL A 236 4.52 -15.21 -5.94
C VAL A 236 3.87 -15.83 -7.19
N ALA A 237 2.67 -15.39 -7.56
CA ALA A 237 1.98 -15.88 -8.74
C ALA A 237 2.57 -15.34 -10.05
N GLU A 238 3.00 -14.07 -10.09
CA GLU A 238 3.53 -13.41 -11.28
C GLU A 238 4.72 -12.51 -10.88
N PRO A 239 5.94 -13.05 -10.70
CA PRO A 239 7.11 -12.27 -10.28
C PRO A 239 7.45 -11.11 -11.23
N GLN A 240 7.03 -11.20 -12.49
CA GLN A 240 7.19 -10.17 -13.51
C GLN A 240 6.47 -8.84 -13.19
N LEU A 241 5.53 -8.84 -12.24
CA LEU A 241 4.90 -7.62 -11.76
C LEU A 241 5.90 -6.63 -11.15
N VAL A 242 6.95 -7.15 -10.49
CA VAL A 242 7.96 -6.34 -9.80
C VAL A 242 9.38 -6.57 -10.31
N LYS A 243 9.62 -7.58 -11.15
CA LYS A 243 10.96 -7.85 -11.71
C LYS A 243 11.48 -6.64 -12.49
N GLY A 244 12.69 -6.18 -12.16
CA GLY A 244 13.29 -4.98 -12.78
C GLY A 244 12.72 -3.65 -12.29
N TYR A 245 11.81 -3.65 -11.31
CA TYR A 245 11.15 -2.43 -10.85
C TYR A 245 11.93 -1.79 -9.69
N THR A 246 12.82 -0.84 -10.02
CA THR A 246 13.72 -0.21 -9.06
C THR A 246 13.04 0.74 -8.07
N ASN A 247 11.85 1.25 -8.41
CA ASN A 247 11.05 2.11 -7.55
C ASN A 247 9.99 1.30 -6.76
N CYS A 248 10.36 0.09 -6.34
CA CYS A 248 9.49 -0.84 -5.65
C CYS A 248 10.15 -1.35 -4.37
N VAL A 249 9.37 -1.41 -3.29
CA VAL A 249 9.74 -2.06 -2.03
C VAL A 249 8.79 -3.22 -1.79
N VAL A 250 9.30 -4.38 -1.41
CA VAL A 250 8.50 -5.55 -1.04
C VAL A 250 8.85 -5.95 0.38
N THR A 251 7.85 -6.21 1.22
CA THR A 251 8.04 -6.40 2.66
C THR A 251 7.67 -7.81 3.14
N PRO A 252 8.34 -8.87 2.62
CA PRO A 252 8.00 -10.23 3.03
C PRO A 252 8.38 -10.51 4.48
N ASN A 253 7.52 -11.24 5.17
CA ASN A 253 7.94 -12.03 6.33
C ASN A 253 8.78 -13.25 5.88
N ILE A 254 9.33 -13.98 6.84
CA ILE A 254 10.19 -15.15 6.58
C ILE A 254 9.51 -16.22 5.70
N ALA A 255 8.21 -16.49 5.92
CA ALA A 255 7.48 -17.49 5.15
C ALA A 255 7.15 -17.00 3.72
N GLU A 256 6.78 -15.72 3.59
CA GLU A 256 6.60 -15.03 2.31
C GLU A 256 7.88 -15.02 1.48
N LEU A 257 9.03 -14.77 2.11
CA LEU A 257 10.33 -14.75 1.46
C LEU A 257 10.64 -16.11 0.81
N GLY A 258 10.39 -17.21 1.52
CA GLY A 258 10.54 -18.56 0.99
C GLY A 258 9.64 -18.84 -0.23
N ARG A 259 8.41 -18.33 -0.22
CA ARG A 259 7.48 -18.46 -1.37
C ARG A 259 7.96 -17.66 -2.58
N ILE A 260 8.48 -16.44 -2.36
CA ILE A 260 9.08 -15.64 -3.43
C ILE A 260 10.30 -16.38 -4.00
N ALA A 261 11.17 -16.93 -3.16
CA ALA A 261 12.36 -17.67 -3.59
C ALA A 261 12.01 -18.81 -4.56
N GLY A 262 10.99 -19.61 -4.22
CA GLY A 262 10.47 -20.66 -5.10
C GLY A 262 9.95 -20.11 -6.43
N ALA A 263 9.20 -19.01 -6.40
CA ALA A 263 8.65 -18.37 -7.59
C ALA A 263 9.72 -17.77 -8.53
N VAL A 264 10.87 -17.34 -7.99
CA VAL A 264 11.99 -16.81 -8.78
C VAL A 264 13.09 -17.84 -9.07
N GLY A 265 12.93 -19.10 -8.64
CA GLY A 265 13.88 -20.17 -8.89
C GLY A 265 15.18 -20.10 -8.07
N VAL A 266 15.16 -19.43 -6.92
CA VAL A 266 16.32 -19.34 -6.02
C VAL A 266 16.28 -20.52 -5.03
N SER A 267 17.30 -21.38 -5.11
CA SER A 267 17.46 -22.50 -4.19
C SER A 267 18.07 -22.04 -2.86
N LEU A 268 17.26 -21.98 -1.81
CA LEU A 268 17.71 -21.59 -0.47
C LEU A 268 18.55 -22.70 0.15
N LYS A 269 19.86 -22.44 0.35
CA LYS A 269 20.75 -23.35 1.09
C LYS A 269 20.64 -23.08 2.60
N GLY A 270 20.46 -24.13 3.40
CA GLY A 270 20.34 -24.02 4.86
C GLY A 270 18.92 -23.72 5.34
N SER A 271 18.72 -23.75 6.66
CA SER A 271 17.42 -23.39 7.22
C SER A 271 17.17 -21.89 7.04
N ILE A 272 15.94 -21.54 6.72
CA ILE A 272 15.52 -20.14 6.53
C ILE A 272 15.84 -19.30 7.79
N GLY A 273 16.02 -19.89 8.97
CA GLY A 273 16.36 -19.17 10.20
C GLY A 273 17.81 -18.66 10.31
N SER A 274 18.81 -19.41 9.86
CA SER A 274 20.24 -19.07 10.10
C SER A 274 20.92 -18.34 8.93
N SER A 275 20.36 -18.44 7.72
CA SER A 275 20.95 -17.89 6.49
C SER A 275 20.06 -16.86 5.78
N TRP A 276 19.00 -16.37 6.44
CA TRP A 276 18.01 -15.49 5.82
C TRP A 276 18.56 -14.19 5.27
N GLN A 277 19.65 -13.64 5.84
CA GLN A 277 20.31 -12.45 5.31
C GLN A 277 20.79 -12.70 3.87
N GLN A 278 21.47 -13.84 3.67
CA GLN A 278 21.98 -14.25 2.36
C GLN A 278 20.81 -14.56 1.42
N HIS A 279 19.79 -15.26 1.91
CA HIS A 279 18.58 -15.55 1.12
C HIS A 279 17.88 -14.28 0.64
N ALA A 280 17.72 -13.27 1.50
CA ALA A 280 17.10 -12.01 1.13
C ALA A 280 17.86 -11.31 0.00
N GLN A 281 19.20 -11.31 0.06
CA GLN A 281 20.03 -10.71 -0.99
C GLN A 281 19.93 -11.47 -2.31
N GLU A 282 20.02 -12.80 -2.29
CA GLU A 282 19.89 -13.65 -3.48
C GLU A 282 18.52 -13.48 -4.17
N ILE A 283 17.44 -13.43 -3.38
CA ILE A 283 16.08 -13.23 -3.90
C ILE A 283 15.92 -11.82 -4.48
N ALA A 284 16.44 -10.78 -3.81
CA ALA A 284 16.41 -9.41 -4.32
C ALA A 284 17.19 -9.30 -5.64
N ALA A 285 18.36 -9.94 -5.72
CA ALA A 285 19.16 -9.99 -6.95
C ALA A 285 18.41 -10.71 -8.09
N ALA A 286 17.68 -11.79 -7.80
CA ALA A 286 16.88 -12.52 -8.78
C ALA A 286 15.67 -11.71 -9.29
N LEU A 287 15.07 -10.87 -8.43
CA LEU A 287 14.05 -9.89 -8.82
C LEU A 287 14.66 -8.71 -9.60
N GLY A 288 15.93 -8.38 -9.36
CA GLY A 288 16.72 -7.49 -10.20
C GLY A 288 16.22 -6.04 -10.24
N GLY A 289 15.74 -5.50 -9.11
CA GLY A 289 15.26 -4.11 -9.05
C GLY A 289 14.67 -3.71 -7.71
N PRO A 290 13.65 -4.42 -7.18
CA PRO A 290 13.01 -4.04 -5.94
C PRO A 290 13.93 -4.11 -4.72
N VAL A 291 13.69 -3.23 -3.75
CA VAL A 291 14.22 -3.38 -2.39
C VAL A 291 13.37 -4.40 -1.63
N LEU A 292 13.98 -5.43 -1.07
CA LEU A 292 13.35 -6.38 -0.17
C LEU A 292 13.59 -5.98 1.28
N ILE A 293 12.53 -6.00 2.08
CA ILE A 293 12.58 -5.90 3.54
C ILE A 293 12.13 -7.25 4.11
N SER A 294 13.09 -8.12 4.41
CA SER A 294 12.82 -9.38 5.09
C SER A 294 12.59 -9.11 6.59
N LYS A 295 11.32 -9.20 7.02
CA LYS A 295 10.91 -8.94 8.41
C LYS A 295 11.30 -10.11 9.32
N GLY A 296 12.00 -9.85 10.43
CA GLY A 296 12.52 -10.89 11.32
C GLY A 296 12.94 -10.38 12.70
N PRO A 297 13.76 -11.15 13.46
CA PRO A 297 14.34 -10.67 14.72
C PRO A 297 15.13 -9.36 14.54
N ALA A 298 15.96 -9.30 13.49
CA ALA A 298 16.36 -8.07 12.83
C ALA A 298 15.54 -7.93 11.53
N ASP A 299 15.47 -6.74 10.95
CA ASP A 299 15.00 -6.60 9.57
C ASP A 299 16.21 -6.52 8.64
N ILE A 300 16.15 -7.20 7.50
CA ILE A 300 17.18 -7.11 6.45
C ILE A 300 16.60 -6.40 5.26
N ILE A 301 17.27 -5.34 4.86
CA ILE A 301 16.90 -4.45 3.78
C ILE A 301 17.95 -4.58 2.68
N THR A 302 17.57 -4.99 1.48
CA THR A 302 18.52 -5.23 0.39
C THR A 302 17.90 -5.03 -0.99
N ASP A 303 18.67 -4.50 -1.93
CA ASP A 303 18.34 -4.38 -3.35
C ASP A 303 19.02 -5.49 -4.19
N GLY A 304 19.60 -6.48 -3.53
CA GLY A 304 20.41 -7.55 -4.12
C GLY A 304 21.90 -7.21 -4.26
N LYS A 305 22.28 -5.92 -4.14
CA LYS A 305 23.68 -5.46 -4.22
C LYS A 305 24.20 -5.07 -2.84
N ALA A 306 23.47 -4.24 -2.13
CA ALA A 306 23.77 -3.80 -0.78
C ALA A 306 22.81 -4.45 0.23
N VAL A 307 23.26 -4.59 1.48
CA VAL A 307 22.49 -5.19 2.57
C VAL A 307 22.63 -4.30 3.81
N LEU A 308 21.50 -3.86 4.35
CA LEU A 308 21.42 -3.18 5.64
C LEU A 308 20.68 -4.06 6.64
N SER A 309 21.11 -4.03 7.90
CA SER A 309 20.48 -4.79 8.99
C SER A 309 19.98 -3.84 10.07
N CYS A 310 18.66 -3.74 10.22
CA CYS A 310 18.03 -2.99 11.30
C CYS A 310 17.94 -3.87 12.54
N LYS A 311 18.83 -3.60 13.50
CA LYS A 311 18.92 -4.31 14.79
C LYS A 311 18.29 -3.54 15.95
N VAL A 312 17.50 -2.50 15.67
CA VAL A 312 16.71 -1.81 16.70
C VAL A 312 15.87 -2.87 17.43
N PRO A 313 15.88 -2.91 18.77
CA PRO A 313 15.22 -3.95 19.53
C PRO A 313 13.74 -4.10 19.14
N ALA A 314 13.34 -5.32 18.79
CA ALA A 314 11.93 -5.68 18.60
C ALA A 314 11.23 -5.86 19.95
N THR A 315 9.90 -5.85 19.94
CA THR A 315 9.09 -6.17 21.11
C THR A 315 8.73 -7.66 21.15
N PRO A 316 8.63 -8.28 22.34
CA PRO A 316 8.13 -9.65 22.47
C PRO A 316 6.68 -9.80 21.99
N LYS A 317 5.88 -8.74 22.12
CA LYS A 317 4.50 -8.72 21.64
C LYS A 317 4.44 -8.45 20.14
N ARG A 318 3.83 -9.38 19.41
CA ARG A 318 3.39 -9.22 18.02
C ARG A 318 1.89 -8.93 18.03
N CYS A 319 1.49 -7.71 17.72
CA CYS A 319 0.08 -7.39 17.49
C CYS A 319 -0.24 -7.42 15.98
N GLY A 320 -1.45 -7.84 15.63
CA GLY A 320 -1.93 -7.71 14.26
C GLY A 320 -1.96 -6.23 13.87
N GLY A 321 -1.58 -5.91 12.63
CA GLY A 321 -1.50 -4.54 12.13
C GLY A 321 -0.10 -3.93 12.10
N GLN A 322 0.91 -4.50 12.78
CA GLN A 322 2.28 -3.92 12.76
C GLN A 322 2.89 -3.88 11.35
N GLY A 323 2.63 -4.89 10.51
CA GLY A 323 3.06 -4.91 9.12
C GLY A 323 2.42 -3.80 8.29
N ASP A 324 1.12 -3.58 8.48
CA ASP A 324 0.40 -2.50 7.81
C ASP A 324 0.92 -1.13 8.24
N VAL A 325 1.20 -0.94 9.54
CA VAL A 325 1.86 0.26 10.06
C VAL A 325 3.19 0.48 9.37
N LEU A 326 4.04 -0.56 9.25
CA LEU A 326 5.32 -0.49 8.54
C LEU A 326 5.13 -0.04 7.09
N ALA A 327 4.19 -0.64 6.37
CA ALA A 327 3.95 -0.37 4.96
C ALA A 327 3.59 1.11 4.71
N GLY A 328 2.76 1.71 5.57
CA GLY A 328 2.44 3.14 5.49
C GLY A 328 3.61 4.08 5.79
N ILE A 329 4.47 3.71 6.75
CA ILE A 329 5.69 4.49 7.06
C ILE A 329 6.64 4.44 5.85
N ILE A 330 6.89 3.23 5.30
CA ILE A 330 7.73 3.05 4.12
C ILE A 330 7.19 3.88 2.96
N ALA A 331 5.88 3.84 2.70
CA ALA A 331 5.28 4.58 1.60
C ALA A 331 5.57 6.07 1.67
N THR A 332 5.46 6.66 2.87
CA THR A 332 5.75 8.07 3.09
C THR A 332 7.23 8.37 2.88
N PHE A 333 8.12 7.56 3.45
CA PHE A 333 9.56 7.78 3.38
C PHE A 333 10.11 7.58 1.97
N VAL A 334 9.63 6.56 1.26
CA VAL A 334 9.92 6.32 -0.16
C VAL A 334 9.38 7.47 -1.00
N SER A 335 8.17 7.98 -0.70
CA SER A 335 7.63 9.14 -1.43
C SER A 335 8.53 10.36 -1.32
N TRP A 336 9.18 10.57 -0.17
CA TRP A 336 10.12 11.67 0.05
C TRP A 336 11.48 11.43 -0.60
N ALA A 337 12.03 10.22 -0.48
CA ALA A 337 13.29 9.84 -1.10
C ALA A 337 13.24 9.90 -2.63
N THR A 338 12.06 9.72 -3.22
CA THR A 338 11.86 9.70 -4.68
C THR A 338 11.45 11.05 -5.27
N ARG A 339 11.30 12.10 -4.44
CA ARG A 339 10.99 13.44 -4.93
C ARG A 339 12.10 13.98 -5.83
N PRO A 340 11.79 14.88 -6.77
CA PRO A 340 12.81 15.60 -7.53
C PRO A 340 13.83 16.26 -6.61
N GLY A 341 15.12 16.01 -6.83
CA GLY A 341 16.22 16.56 -6.03
C GLY A 341 16.60 15.78 -4.77
N ALA A 342 15.89 14.71 -4.41
CA ALA A 342 16.27 13.82 -3.32
C ALA A 342 17.30 12.76 -3.79
N SER A 343 17.93 12.07 -2.83
CA SER A 343 18.98 11.06 -3.07
C SER A 343 18.50 9.81 -3.81
N ARG A 344 17.18 9.54 -3.85
CA ARG A 344 16.56 8.31 -4.37
C ARG A 344 17.04 7.03 -3.70
N ASP A 345 17.51 7.13 -2.45
CA ASP A 345 17.97 5.98 -1.68
C ASP A 345 16.81 5.30 -0.95
N LEU A 346 16.21 4.30 -1.62
CA LEU A 346 15.13 3.49 -1.05
C LEU A 346 15.63 2.56 0.07
N LEU A 347 16.92 2.18 0.10
CA LEU A 347 17.48 1.36 1.17
C LEU A 347 17.50 2.15 2.48
N VAL A 348 17.99 3.39 2.44
CA VAL A 348 18.02 4.30 3.59
C VAL A 348 16.60 4.62 4.06
N ALA A 349 15.68 4.95 3.14
CA ALA A 349 14.29 5.20 3.48
C ALA A 349 13.61 3.99 4.16
N SER A 350 13.85 2.79 3.62
CA SER A 350 13.32 1.54 4.16
C SER A 350 13.91 1.20 5.53
N TYR A 351 15.23 1.40 5.71
CA TYR A 351 15.90 1.22 7.00
C TYR A 351 15.33 2.15 8.07
N ALA A 352 15.17 3.44 7.74
CA ALA A 352 14.62 4.43 8.66
C ALA A 352 13.17 4.11 9.06
N ALA A 353 12.36 3.59 8.13
CA ALA A 353 11.01 3.14 8.42
C ALA A 353 10.98 1.96 9.42
N CYS A 354 11.84 0.95 9.20
CA CYS A 354 12.01 -0.17 10.13
C CYS A 354 12.45 0.30 11.52
N ALA A 355 13.44 1.21 11.58
CA ALA A 355 13.95 1.77 12.83
C ALA A 355 12.86 2.55 13.59
N LEU A 356 12.10 3.39 12.88
CA LEU A 356 11.00 4.15 13.47
C LEU A 356 9.93 3.23 14.05
N LEU A 357 9.48 2.23 13.29
CA LEU A 357 8.46 1.28 13.76
C LEU A 357 8.93 0.54 15.00
N ARG A 358 10.15 0.00 14.99
CA ARG A 358 10.69 -0.79 16.10
C ARG A 358 10.81 0.06 17.37
N THR A 359 11.32 1.28 17.27
CA THR A 359 11.42 2.21 18.40
C THR A 359 10.04 2.61 18.93
N SER A 360 9.07 2.87 18.04
CA SER A 360 7.70 3.24 18.41
C SER A 360 6.99 2.06 19.10
N SER A 361 7.14 0.85 18.55
CA SER A 361 6.62 -0.38 19.14
C SER A 361 7.22 -0.63 20.51
N HIS A 362 8.52 -0.43 20.70
CA HIS A 362 9.17 -0.58 22.01
C HIS A 362 8.60 0.39 23.05
N THR A 363 8.36 1.64 22.64
CA THR A 363 7.76 2.66 23.51
C THR A 363 6.31 2.30 23.86
N ALA A 364 5.52 1.85 22.89
CA ALA A 364 4.14 1.40 23.10
C ALA A 364 4.09 0.17 24.01
N PHE A 365 5.01 -0.77 23.85
CA PHE A 365 5.11 -1.96 24.69
C PHE A 365 5.46 -1.62 26.13
N GLY A 366 6.33 -0.63 26.37
CA GLY A 366 6.59 -0.15 27.73
C GLY A 366 5.35 0.42 28.44
N LYS A 367 4.34 0.87 27.69
CA LYS A 367 3.08 1.43 28.21
C LYS A 367 1.97 0.39 28.36
N ALA A 368 1.80 -0.48 27.37
CA ALA A 368 0.67 -1.40 27.27
C ALA A 368 1.02 -2.88 27.49
N ASP A 369 2.31 -3.23 27.47
CA ASP A 369 2.86 -4.58 27.65
C ASP A 369 2.08 -5.65 26.88
N ARG A 370 1.53 -6.66 27.56
CA ARG A 370 0.79 -7.78 26.98
C ARG A 370 -0.42 -7.31 26.17
N ALA A 371 -1.03 -6.19 26.57
CA ALA A 371 -2.23 -5.64 25.95
C ALA A 371 -1.95 -4.77 24.72
N MET A 372 -0.68 -4.53 24.37
CA MET A 372 -0.32 -3.67 23.23
C MET A 372 -0.98 -4.14 21.92
N ILE A 373 -1.64 -3.19 21.24
CA ILE A 373 -2.27 -3.31 19.93
C ILE A 373 -1.64 -2.34 18.91
N ALA A 374 -1.99 -2.45 17.63
CA ALA A 374 -1.41 -1.61 16.58
C ALA A 374 -1.71 -0.12 16.76
N SER A 375 -2.89 0.23 17.29
CA SER A 375 -3.25 1.62 17.58
C SER A 375 -2.31 2.28 18.60
N ASP A 376 -1.82 1.51 19.60
CA ASP A 376 -0.84 2.00 20.57
C ASP A 376 0.49 2.32 19.86
N VAL A 377 0.91 1.48 18.92
CA VAL A 377 2.12 1.73 18.11
C VAL A 377 1.96 3.00 17.27
N ILE A 378 0.78 3.20 16.66
CA ILE A 378 0.47 4.41 15.88
C ILE A 378 0.54 5.68 16.74
N ALA A 379 0.07 5.62 17.99
CA ALA A 379 0.14 6.75 18.92
C ALA A 379 1.58 7.18 19.22
N GLU A 380 2.54 6.24 19.19
CA GLU A 380 3.96 6.52 19.45
C GLU A 380 4.76 6.93 18.20
N LEU A 381 4.17 6.88 17.00
CA LEU A 381 4.87 7.21 15.76
C LEU A 381 5.33 8.67 15.73
N GLN A 382 4.42 9.61 15.96
CA GLN A 382 4.75 11.05 15.87
C GLN A 382 5.82 11.46 16.90
N PRO A 383 5.69 11.15 18.21
CA PRO A 383 6.74 11.50 19.18
C PRO A 383 8.09 10.87 18.86
N THR A 384 8.09 9.62 18.36
CA THR A 384 9.33 8.94 17.99
C THR A 384 9.93 9.52 16.72
N PHE A 385 9.11 9.88 15.74
CA PHE A 385 9.55 10.51 14.51
C PHE A 385 10.19 11.88 14.77
N LEU A 386 9.60 12.70 15.66
CA LEU A 386 10.20 13.98 16.06
C LEU A 386 11.57 13.81 16.71
N ARG A 387 11.74 12.80 17.59
CA ARG A 387 13.05 12.48 18.19
C ARG A 387 14.07 12.07 17.12
N VAL A 388 13.63 11.27 16.14
CA VAL A 388 14.47 10.88 15.00
C VAL A 388 14.89 12.08 14.15
N LEU A 389 14.06 13.10 14.02
CA LEU A 389 14.40 14.31 13.27
C LEU A 389 15.29 15.30 14.06
N SER A 390 15.18 15.33 15.39
CA SER A 390 15.92 16.28 16.22
C SER A 390 17.38 15.93 16.48
N GLY A 391 17.80 14.69 16.18
CA GLY A 391 19.14 14.18 16.49
C GLY A 391 19.20 13.52 17.86
#